data_AF-Q868A9-F1
#
_entry.id   AF-Q868A9-F1
#
_cell.length_a   1.000
_cell.length_b   1.000
_cell.length_c   1.000
_cell.angle_alpha   90.00
_cell.angle_beta   90.00
_cell.angle_gamma   90.00
#
_symmetry.space_group_name_H-M   'P 1'
#
loop_
_entity.id
_entity.type
_entity.pdbx_description
1 polymer ?
#
loop_
_entity_poly.entity_id
_entity_poly.type
_entity_poly.pdbx_seq_one_letter_code
_entity_poly.pdbx_strand_id
1 'polypeptide(L)' 'QDFWEDLYQLVLRAAGPWHMLFFIVIIFLGSFYLVNLILAIVAMSYDELQKKAEEEEAAEEEAIR' A
#
# COMPACT_ATOMS: atom_id res chain seq x y z
N GLN A 1 10.25 3.24 3.41
CA GLN A 1 11.40 2.89 2.56
C GLN A 1 12.59 3.76 2.99
N ASP A 2 12.80 3.90 4.31
CA ASP A 2 13.88 4.70 4.90
C ASP A 2 14.87 3.76 5.59
N PHE A 3 16.15 4.15 5.69
CA PHE A 3 17.25 3.35 6.27
C PHE A 3 17.61 2.03 5.57
N TRP A 4 17.06 1.76 4.38
CA TRP A 4 17.41 0.57 3.60
C TRP A 4 18.83 0.65 3.03
N GLU A 5 19.34 1.85 2.78
CA GLU A 5 20.68 2.11 2.24
C GLU A 5 21.79 1.73 3.21
N ASP A 6 21.62 1.97 4.51
CA ASP A 6 22.57 1.55 5.54
C ASP A 6 22.63 0.02 5.65
N LEU A 7 21.48 -0.64 5.61
CA LEU A 7 21.40 -2.11 5.59
C LEU A 7 22.02 -2.69 4.31
N TYR A 8 21.79 -2.05 3.16
CA TYR A 8 22.40 -2.43 1.89
C TYR A 8 23.93 -2.34 1.95
N GLN A 9 24.47 -1.24 2.48
CA GLN A 9 25.92 -1.06 2.67
C GLN A 9 26.50 -2.11 3.64
N LEU A 10 25.79 -2.43 4.73
CA LEU A 10 26.22 -3.45 5.68
C LEU A 10 26.29 -4.85 5.02
N VAL A 11 25.26 -5.22 4.26
CA VAL A 11 25.22 -6.52 3.58
C VAL A 11 26.28 -6.60 2.48
N LEU A 12 26.51 -5.54 1.72
CA LEU A 12 27.58 -5.49 0.73
C LEU A 12 28.97 -5.72 1.35
N ARG A 13 29.24 -5.07 2.49
CA ARG A 13 30.51 -5.24 3.21
C ARG A 13 30.68 -6.65 3.77
N ALA A 14 29.60 -7.28 4.25
CA ALA A 14 29.67 -8.58 4.90
C ALA A 14 29.60 -9.78 3.93
N ALA A 15 28.78 -9.69 2.88
CA ALA A 15 28.42 -10.81 2.01
C ALA A 15 28.88 -10.65 0.55
N GLY A 16 29.44 -9.50 0.19
CA GLY A 16 29.97 -9.23 -1.15
C GLY A 16 28.91 -8.83 -2.20
N PRO A 17 29.36 -8.34 -3.37
CA PRO A 17 28.53 -7.64 -4.35
C PRO A 17 27.44 -8.50 -5.03
N TRP A 18 27.55 -9.82 -4.99
CA TRP A 18 26.54 -10.72 -5.58
C TRP A 18 25.16 -10.63 -4.89
N HIS A 19 25.12 -10.17 -3.63
CA HIS A 19 23.88 -10.02 -2.87
C HIS A 19 23.05 -8.79 -3.29
N MET A 20 23.53 -7.96 -4.23
CA MET A 20 22.75 -6.85 -4.78
C MET A 20 21.44 -7.30 -5.45
N LEU A 21 21.45 -8.45 -6.12
CA LEU A 21 20.27 -8.98 -6.81
C LEU A 21 19.11 -9.27 -5.83
N PHE A 22 19.43 -9.75 -4.62
CA PHE A 22 18.44 -9.97 -3.57
C PHE A 22 17.72 -8.67 -3.19
N PHE A 23 18.46 -7.57 -3.01
CA PHE A 23 17.89 -6.27 -2.70
C PHE A 23 17.05 -5.70 -3.84
N ILE A 24 17.51 -5.84 -5.09
CA ILE A 24 16.74 -5.38 -6.25
C ILE A 24 15.38 -6.08 -6.32
N VAL A 25 15.36 -7.41 -6.15
CA VAL A 25 14.11 -8.20 -6.20
C VAL A 25 13.19 -7.82 -5.05
N ILE A 26 13.69 -7.76 -3.81
CA ILE A 26 12.84 -7.44 -2.64
C ILE A 26 12.32 -6.01 -2.69
N ILE A 27 13.12 -5.02 -3.10
CA ILE A 27 12.66 -3.63 -3.20
C ILE A 27 11.57 -3.54 -4.28
N PHE A 28 11.78 -4.15 -5.45
CA PHE A 28 10.81 -4.10 -6.52
C PHE A 28 9.48 -4.78 -6.16
N LEU A 29 9.54 -6.01 -5.64
CA LEU A 29 8.35 -6.72 -5.20
C LEU A 29 7.69 -5.98 -4.03
N GLY A 30 8.47 -5.56 -3.04
CA GLY A 30 7.98 -4.83 -1.87
C GLY A 30 7.23 -3.56 -2.24
N SER A 31 7.78 -2.73 -3.13
CA SER A 31 7.11 -1.51 -3.60
C SER A 31 5.80 -1.82 -4.35
N PHE A 32 5.80 -2.84 -5.22
CA PHE A 32 4.57 -3.25 -5.91
C PHE A 32 3.50 -3.71 -4.91
N TYR A 33 3.86 -4.53 -3.92
CA TYR A 33 2.92 -4.95 -2.89
C TYR A 33 2.39 -3.79 -2.06
N LEU A 34 3.25 -2.84 -1.65
CA LEU A 34 2.83 -1.68 -0.87
C LEU A 34 1.84 -0.80 -1.64
N VAL A 35 2.10 -0.53 -2.93
CA VAL A 35 1.16 0.24 -3.77
C VAL A 35 -0.16 -0.48 -3.92
N ASN A 36 -0.15 -1.79 -4.19
CA ASN A 36 -1.39 -2.55 -4.30
C ASN A 36 -2.16 -2.62 -2.98
N LEU A 37 -1.47 -2.72 -1.85
CA LEU A 37 -2.09 -2.71 -0.54
C LEU A 37 -2.75 -1.35 -0.25
N ILE A 38 -2.06 -0.25 -0.53
CA ILE A 38 -2.62 1.10 -0.39
C ILE A 38 -3.83 1.25 -1.31
N LEU A 39 -3.73 0.85 -2.58
CA LEU A 39 -4.85 0.93 -3.53
C LEU A 39 -6.05 0.11 -3.06
N ALA A 40 -5.84 -1.11 -2.55
CA ALA A 40 -6.91 -1.93 -2.02
C ALA A 40 -7.60 -1.27 -0.82
N ILE A 41 -6.82 -0.74 0.13
CA ILE A 41 -7.36 -0.02 1.30
C ILE A 41 -8.15 1.22 0.85
N VAL A 42 -7.57 1.99 -0.06
CA VAL A 42 -8.19 3.20 -0.60
C VAL A 42 -9.51 2.86 -1.28
N ALA A 43 -9.52 1.87 -2.19
CA ALA A 43 -10.73 1.42 -2.87
C ALA A 43 -11.83 0.97 -1.88
N MET A 44 -11.48 0.18 -0.87
CA MET A 44 -12.44 -0.24 0.16
C MET A 44 -12.98 0.96 0.96
N SER A 45 -12.12 1.92 1.32
CA SER A 45 -12.56 3.11 2.06
C SER A 45 -13.46 4.03 1.23
N TYR A 46 -13.17 4.19 -0.06
CA TYR A 46 -14.02 4.95 -0.97
C TYR A 46 -15.39 4.28 -1.18
N ASP A 47 -15.42 2.96 -1.35
CA ASP A 47 -16.66 2.18 -1.48
C ASP A 47 -17.53 2.28 -0.21
N GLU A 48 -16.93 2.17 0.97
CA GLU A 48 -17.64 2.32 2.24
C GLU A 48 -18.21 3.73 2.43
N LEU A 49 -17.44 4.77 2.07
CA LEU A 49 -17.90 6.15 2.14
C LEU A 49 -19.05 6.43 1.18
N GLN A 50 -18.97 5.91 -0.06
CA GLN A 50 -20.04 6.08 -1.05
C GLN A 50 -21.32 5.37 -0.59
N LYS A 51 -21.20 4.12 -0.11
CA LYS A 51 -22.36 3.37 0.38
C LYS A 51 -23.07 4.08 1.55
N LYS A 52 -22.32 4.68 2.48
CA LYS A 52 -22.92 5.46 3.58
C LYS A 52 -23.67 6.70 3.07
N ALA A 53 -23.12 7.39 2.08
CA ALA A 53 -23.78 8.55 1.49
C ALA A 53 -25.10 8.15 0.78
N GLU A 54 -25.09 7.03 0.05
CA GLU A 54 -26.30 6.50 -0.60
C GLU A 54 -27.36 6.07 0.43
N GLU A 55 -26.96 5.46 1.56
CA GLU A 55 -27.87 5.09 2.65
C GLU A 55 -28.49 6.32 3.34
N GLU A 56 -27.71 7.38 3.56
CA GLU A 56 -28.22 8.65 4.12
C GLU A 56 -29.23 9.32 3.17
N GLU A 57 -28.91 9.42 1.87
CA GLU A 57 -29.81 10.02 0.87
C GLU A 57 -31.14 9.26 0.78
N ALA A 58 -31.09 7.93 0.76
CA ALA A 58 -32.29 7.09 0.75
C ALA A 58 -33.15 7.28 2.01
N ALA A 59 -32.53 7.41 3.19
CA ALA A 59 -33.25 7.66 4.44
C ALA A 59 -33.90 9.05 4.48
N GLU A 60 -33.25 10.07 3.92
CA GLU A 60 -33.83 11.41 3.77
C GLU A 60 -35.03 11.40 2.81
N GLU A 61 -34.92 10.70 1.67
CA GLU A 61 -36.04 10.57 0.72
C GLU A 61 -37.26 9.88 1.34
N GLU A 62 -37.06 8.81 2.13
CA GLU A 62 -38.16 8.15 2.85
C GLU A 62 -38.78 9.03 3.93
N ALA A 63 -38.00 9.88 4.60
CA ALA A 63 -38.52 10.79 5.63
C ALA A 63 -39.35 11.96 5.06
N ILE A 64 -39.10 12.33 3.80
CA ILE A 64 -39.82 13.42 3.10
C ILE A 64 -41.09 12.90 2.41
N ARG A 65 -41.18 11.59 2.14
CA ARG A 65 -42.32 10.94 1.46
C ARG A 65 -43.49 10.62 2.38
#